data_AF-A0A2V2ZYW9-F1
#
_entry.id   AF-A0A2V2ZYW9-F1
#
_cell.length_a   1.000
_cell.length_b   1.000
_cell.length_c   1.000
_cell.angle_alpha   90.00
_cell.angle_beta   90.00
_cell.angle_gamma   90.00
#
_symmetry.space_group_name_H-M   'P 1'
#
loop_
_entity.id
_entity.type
_entity.pdbx_description
1 polymer ?
#
loop_
_entity_poly.entity_id
_entity_poly.type
_entity_poly.pdbx_seq_one_letter_code
_entity_poly.pdbx_strand_id
1 'polypeptide(L)'
;MLSAKRNTSIFFKTLLVLGFGYFFWLMLKITLEYIPYNPEVSFLMIKQTEVSERPEYLSFFYTHVYTSIFVLLSGFLAMLRKNFGFKNFHRNMGKVYIFLILIFAAPSGIYMGIFANGGLLSKISFVILGFLWWFLTLKAYQLARKKRFKEHKQWMWRSFAFTLSAVTLRMWKVIIVYLFHPNPMDVYQIIAWLGWIPNILIIEYLITKKLI
;
A
#
# COMPACT_ATOMS: atom_id res chain seq x y z
N MET A 1 -7.51 28.18 25.48
CA MET A 1 -7.69 27.68 24.09
C MET A 1 -6.47 26.92 23.51
N LEU A 2 -5.21 27.29 23.82
CA LEU A 2 -4.01 26.61 23.28
C LEU A 2 -3.81 25.18 23.80
N SER A 3 -4.13 24.90 25.06
CA SER A 3 -4.02 23.55 25.67
C SER A 3 -5.00 22.54 25.04
N ALA A 4 -6.25 22.96 24.80
CA ALA A 4 -7.27 22.13 24.16
C ALA A 4 -6.86 21.71 22.74
N LYS A 5 -6.44 22.65 21.87
CA LYS A 5 -5.95 22.34 20.51
C LYS A 5 -4.75 21.38 20.49
N ARG A 6 -3.83 21.50 21.47
CA ARG A 6 -2.67 20.62 21.61
C ARG A 6 -3.07 19.20 22.00
N ASN A 7 -3.96 19.04 22.96
CA ASN A 7 -4.48 17.73 23.37
C ASN A 7 -5.27 17.05 22.25
N THR A 8 -6.10 17.80 21.52
CA THR A 8 -6.83 17.27 20.35
C THR A 8 -5.87 16.77 19.27
N SER A 9 -4.78 17.51 18.97
CA SER A 9 -3.78 17.07 17.98
C SER A 9 -3.01 15.81 18.41
N ILE A 10 -2.70 15.67 19.69
CA ILE A 10 -2.03 14.47 20.24
C ILE A 10 -2.97 13.27 20.19
N PHE A 11 -4.24 13.45 20.54
CA PHE A 11 -5.26 12.41 20.48
C PHE A 11 -5.40 11.86 19.05
N PHE A 12 -5.58 12.72 18.04
CA PHE A 12 -5.68 12.28 16.64
C PHE A 12 -4.43 11.54 16.15
N LYS A 13 -3.23 12.01 16.50
CA LYS A 13 -1.98 11.31 16.15
C LYS A 13 -1.90 9.94 16.80
N THR A 14 -2.31 9.83 18.06
CA THR A 14 -2.33 8.56 18.78
C THR A 14 -3.31 7.59 18.13
N LEU A 15 -4.52 8.05 17.80
CA LEU A 15 -5.52 7.24 17.11
C LEU A 15 -5.02 6.76 15.74
N LEU A 16 -4.35 7.62 14.96
CA LEU A 16 -3.75 7.24 13.68
C LEU A 16 -2.67 6.17 13.84
N VAL A 17 -1.81 6.29 14.85
CA VAL A 17 -0.76 5.29 15.12
C VAL A 17 -1.38 3.95 15.55
N LEU A 18 -2.38 3.97 16.44
CA LEU A 18 -3.09 2.76 16.87
C LEU A 18 -3.84 2.12 15.70
N GLY A 19 -4.56 2.91 14.90
CA GLY A 19 -5.27 2.44 13.72
C GLY A 19 -4.32 1.82 12.69
N PHE A 20 -3.21 2.49 12.39
CA PHE A 20 -2.18 1.92 11.52
C PHE A 20 -1.61 0.62 12.11
N GLY A 21 -1.29 0.60 13.40
CA GLY A 21 -0.76 -0.60 14.08
C GLY A 21 -1.71 -1.79 13.98
N TYR A 22 -3.02 -1.57 14.16
CA TYR A 22 -4.04 -2.59 14.00
C TYR A 22 -4.10 -3.15 12.57
N PHE A 23 -4.20 -2.28 11.56
CA PHE A 23 -4.27 -2.74 10.16
C PHE A 23 -2.95 -3.35 9.68
N PHE A 24 -1.81 -2.83 10.14
CA PHE A 24 -0.50 -3.42 9.90
C PHE A 24 -0.41 -4.82 10.47
N TRP A 25 -0.90 -5.04 11.70
CA TRP A 25 -0.95 -6.35 12.33
C TRP A 25 -1.83 -7.34 11.54
N LEU A 26 -2.99 -6.90 11.04
CA LEU A 26 -3.83 -7.74 10.17
C LEU A 26 -3.11 -8.10 8.85
N MET A 27 -2.42 -7.14 8.24
CA MET A 27 -1.63 -7.38 7.03
C MET A 27 -0.46 -8.33 7.30
N LEU A 28 0.17 -8.24 8.48
CA LEU A 28 1.22 -9.14 8.91
C LEU A 28 0.69 -10.57 9.08
N LYS A 29 -0.48 -10.76 9.72
CA LYS A 29 -1.10 -12.09 9.83
C LYS A 29 -1.30 -12.75 8.48
N ILE A 30 -1.84 -12.03 7.50
CA ILE A 30 -2.03 -12.53 6.13
C ILE A 30 -0.69 -12.88 5.49
N THR A 31 0.35 -12.09 5.74
CA THR A 31 1.71 -12.35 5.22
C THR A 31 2.29 -13.62 5.81
N LEU A 32 2.03 -13.89 7.09
CA LEU A 32 2.52 -15.07 7.81
C LEU A 32 1.87 -16.38 7.35
N GLU A 33 0.66 -16.33 6.75
CA GLU A 33 0.03 -17.53 6.14
C GLU A 33 0.85 -18.11 4.98
N TYR A 34 1.74 -17.32 4.39
CA TYR A 34 2.65 -17.75 3.31
C TYR A 34 4.01 -18.21 3.84
N ILE A 35 4.10 -18.60 5.12
CA ILE A 35 5.30 -19.18 5.73
C ILE A 35 4.89 -20.49 6.41
N PRO A 36 5.51 -21.65 6.07
CA PRO A 36 6.58 -21.84 5.10
C PRO A 36 6.11 -21.70 3.64
N TYR A 37 7.06 -21.71 2.70
CA TYR A 37 6.77 -21.65 1.27
C TYR A 37 5.87 -22.82 0.86
N ASN A 38 4.62 -22.52 0.48
CA ASN A 38 3.64 -23.50 0.07
C ASN A 38 2.73 -22.90 -1.04
N PRO A 39 2.64 -23.51 -2.24
CA PRO A 39 1.77 -23.03 -3.32
C PRO A 39 0.27 -23.30 -3.09
N GLU A 40 -0.11 -24.07 -2.06
CA GLU A 40 -1.50 -24.49 -1.79
C GLU A 40 -2.08 -23.81 -0.54
N VAL A 41 -1.85 -22.50 -0.39
CA VAL A 41 -2.35 -21.73 0.77
C VAL A 41 -3.09 -20.47 0.37
N SER A 42 -4.13 -20.13 1.14
CA SER A 42 -4.86 -18.86 1.08
C SER A 42 -5.18 -18.37 -0.33
N PHE A 43 -4.60 -17.26 -0.79
CA PHE A 43 -4.87 -16.71 -2.12
C PHE A 43 -4.36 -17.60 -3.26
N LEU A 44 -3.31 -18.40 -3.04
CA LEU A 44 -2.76 -19.26 -4.08
C LEU A 44 -3.71 -20.43 -4.41
N MET A 45 -4.58 -20.84 -3.49
CA MET A 45 -5.62 -21.84 -3.74
C MET A 45 -6.57 -21.47 -4.88
N ILE A 46 -6.81 -20.18 -5.10
CA ILE A 46 -7.65 -19.67 -6.19
C ILE A 46 -6.83 -19.23 -7.42
N LYS A 47 -5.56 -19.64 -7.49
CA LYS A 47 -4.56 -19.28 -8.52
C LYS A 47 -3.76 -20.48 -9.02
N GLN A 48 -4.29 -21.69 -8.89
CA GLN A 48 -3.57 -22.93 -9.24
C GLN A 48 -3.17 -23.02 -10.71
N THR A 49 -3.95 -22.43 -11.63
CA THR A 49 -3.61 -22.35 -13.06
C THR A 49 -2.31 -21.58 -13.26
N GLU A 50 -2.19 -20.38 -12.70
CA GLU A 50 -0.99 -19.56 -12.82
C GLU A 50 0.19 -20.17 -12.06
N VAL A 51 -0.05 -20.77 -10.90
CA VAL A 51 0.98 -21.48 -10.12
C VAL A 51 1.57 -22.66 -10.91
N SER A 52 0.74 -23.40 -11.65
CA SER A 52 1.16 -24.61 -12.38
C SER A 52 1.76 -24.29 -13.75
N GLU A 53 1.17 -23.34 -14.47
CA GLU A 53 1.58 -23.00 -15.84
C GLU A 53 2.75 -22.00 -15.90
N ARG A 54 2.99 -21.25 -14.82
CA ARG A 54 3.98 -20.16 -14.79
C ARG A 54 4.92 -20.30 -13.58
N PRO A 55 6.10 -20.92 -13.75
CA PRO A 55 7.04 -21.10 -12.64
C PRO A 55 7.52 -19.76 -12.05
N GLU A 56 7.52 -18.68 -12.83
CA GLU A 56 7.90 -17.34 -12.37
C GLU A 56 6.85 -16.67 -11.48
N TYR A 57 5.57 -17.07 -11.54
CA TYR A 57 4.48 -16.40 -10.83
C TYR A 57 4.68 -16.44 -9.32
N LEU A 58 5.13 -17.58 -8.77
CA LEU A 58 5.41 -17.73 -7.35
C LEU A 58 6.52 -16.77 -6.91
N SER A 59 7.60 -16.66 -7.68
CA SER A 59 8.70 -15.73 -7.36
C SER A 59 8.21 -14.28 -7.27
N PHE A 60 7.36 -13.83 -8.21
CA PHE A 60 6.77 -12.50 -8.15
C PHE A 60 5.80 -12.35 -6.98
N PHE A 61 4.95 -13.35 -6.74
CA PHE A 61 3.99 -13.36 -5.64
C PHE A 61 4.66 -13.21 -4.28
N TYR A 62 5.62 -14.09 -3.98
CA TYR A 62 6.35 -14.07 -2.72
C TYR A 62 7.18 -12.80 -2.56
N THR A 63 7.83 -12.34 -3.64
CA THR A 63 8.52 -11.04 -3.65
C THR A 63 7.57 -9.91 -3.29
N HIS A 64 6.39 -9.84 -3.90
CA HIS A 64 5.40 -8.82 -3.60
C HIS A 64 4.94 -8.88 -2.14
N VAL A 65 4.48 -10.04 -1.68
CA VAL A 65 3.91 -10.22 -0.34
C VAL A 65 4.93 -9.89 0.75
N TYR A 66 6.14 -10.45 0.66
CA TYR A 66 7.17 -10.22 1.67
C TYR A 66 7.74 -8.81 1.63
N THR A 67 7.89 -8.18 0.47
CA THR A 67 8.39 -6.78 0.44
C THR A 67 7.32 -5.77 0.85
N SER A 68 6.05 -6.03 0.56
CA SER A 68 4.94 -5.10 0.84
C SER A 68 4.74 -4.82 2.33
N ILE A 69 4.99 -5.79 3.21
CA ILE A 69 4.89 -5.54 4.67
C ILE A 69 5.96 -4.54 5.14
N PHE A 70 7.19 -4.66 4.61
CA PHE A 70 8.26 -3.70 4.92
C PHE A 70 8.01 -2.34 4.27
N VAL A 71 7.44 -2.30 3.07
CA VAL A 71 7.04 -1.05 2.41
C VAL A 71 5.98 -0.32 3.26
N LEU A 72 4.96 -1.02 3.74
CA LEU A 72 3.91 -0.43 4.57
C LEU A 72 4.50 0.17 5.86
N LEU A 73 5.37 -0.59 6.54
CA LEU A 73 6.02 -0.15 7.79
C LEU A 73 6.98 1.02 7.56
N SER A 74 7.94 0.88 6.64
CA SER A 74 8.94 1.91 6.36
C SER A 74 8.29 3.18 5.82
N GLY A 75 7.22 3.05 5.04
CA GLY A 75 6.41 4.17 4.57
C GLY A 75 5.80 4.93 5.75
N PHE A 76 5.04 4.24 6.60
CA PHE A 76 4.41 4.90 7.75
C PHE A 76 5.43 5.59 8.67
N LEU A 77 6.54 4.92 8.97
CA LEU A 77 7.63 5.47 9.77
C LEU A 77 8.27 6.70 9.12
N ALA A 78 8.46 6.69 7.80
CA ALA A 78 8.91 7.87 7.05
C ALA A 78 7.89 9.02 7.16
N MET A 79 6.58 8.74 7.11
CA MET A 79 5.54 9.76 7.13
C MET A 79 5.38 10.41 8.51
N LEU A 80 5.69 9.71 9.60
CA LEU A 80 5.71 10.27 10.96
C LEU A 80 6.77 11.35 11.16
N ARG A 81 7.83 11.39 10.34
CA ARG A 81 8.94 12.37 10.42
C ARG A 81 9.59 12.48 11.80
N LYS A 82 9.44 11.46 12.65
CA LYS A 82 10.02 11.40 13.98
C LYS A 82 11.32 10.61 13.91
N ASN A 83 12.35 11.11 14.56
CA ASN A 83 13.67 10.48 14.49
C ASN A 83 13.87 9.34 15.51
N PHE A 84 12.94 9.15 16.47
CA PHE A 84 12.99 8.08 17.48
C PHE A 84 14.38 7.87 18.14
N GLY A 85 15.15 8.95 18.34
CA GLY A 85 16.50 8.89 18.90
C GLY A 85 17.62 8.57 17.89
N PHE A 86 17.30 8.17 16.66
CA PHE A 86 18.27 7.86 15.61
C PHE A 86 18.44 9.01 14.61
N LYS A 87 19.69 9.43 14.37
CA LYS A 87 20.01 10.45 13.38
C LYS A 87 19.57 10.00 11.98
N ASN A 88 18.88 10.87 11.25
CA ASN A 88 18.39 10.61 9.89
C ASN A 88 17.39 9.43 9.76
N PHE A 89 16.74 8.98 10.83
CA PHE A 89 15.79 7.87 10.76
C PHE A 89 14.73 8.04 9.68
N HIS A 90 14.09 9.22 9.61
CA HIS A 90 13.13 9.57 8.56
C HIS A 90 13.71 9.35 7.15
N ARG A 91 14.97 9.75 6.92
CA ARG A 91 15.63 9.62 5.62
C ARG A 91 15.93 8.16 5.30
N ASN A 92 16.37 7.38 6.28
CA ASN A 92 16.68 5.96 6.09
C ASN A 92 15.41 5.16 5.81
N MET A 93 14.33 5.39 6.55
CA MET A 93 13.03 4.77 6.28
C MET A 93 12.48 5.16 4.91
N GLY A 94 12.61 6.43 4.52
CA GLY A 94 12.23 6.88 3.17
C GLY A 94 13.04 6.22 2.05
N LYS A 95 14.34 5.97 2.26
CA LYS A 95 15.19 5.24 1.30
C LYS A 95 14.75 3.78 1.16
N VAL A 96 14.55 3.09 2.28
CA VAL A 96 14.07 1.70 2.30
C VAL A 96 12.74 1.59 1.58
N TYR A 97 11.79 2.48 1.90
CA TYR A 97 10.48 2.58 1.27
C TYR A 97 10.59 2.72 -0.27
N ILE A 98 11.35 3.73 -0.74
CA ILE A 98 11.51 3.98 -2.18
C ILE A 98 12.17 2.79 -2.87
N PHE A 99 13.23 2.25 -2.29
CA PHE A 99 13.99 1.14 -2.87
C PHE A 99 13.11 -0.11 -3.03
N LEU A 100 12.42 -0.51 -1.96
CA LEU A 100 11.56 -1.69 -1.98
C LEU A 100 10.43 -1.56 -3.01
N ILE A 101 9.82 -0.38 -3.14
CA ILE A 101 8.77 -0.15 -4.13
C ILE A 101 9.31 -0.23 -5.55
N LEU A 102 10.38 0.51 -5.86
CA LEU A 102 10.84 0.66 -7.24
C LEU A 102 11.45 -0.63 -7.80
N ILE A 103 12.08 -1.43 -6.95
CA ILE A 103 12.81 -2.63 -7.37
C ILE A 103 11.98 -3.90 -7.23
N PHE A 104 11.16 -4.00 -6.18
CA PHE A 104 10.47 -5.24 -5.85
C PHE A 104 8.96 -5.11 -5.92
N ALA A 105 8.36 -4.33 -5.01
CA ALA A 105 6.94 -4.41 -4.72
C ALA A 105 6.05 -3.95 -5.89
N ALA A 106 6.39 -2.84 -6.56
CA ALA A 106 5.58 -2.37 -7.69
C ALA A 106 5.78 -3.23 -8.95
N PRO A 107 7.02 -3.58 -9.38
CA PRO A 107 7.21 -4.46 -10.53
C PRO A 107 6.52 -5.82 -10.36
N SER A 108 6.66 -6.46 -9.20
CA SER A 108 5.98 -7.73 -8.93
C SER A 108 4.47 -7.57 -8.85
N GLY A 109 3.97 -6.47 -8.27
CA GLY A 109 2.55 -6.16 -8.21
C GLY A 109 1.92 -5.91 -9.58
N ILE A 110 2.63 -5.24 -10.50
CA ILE A 110 2.20 -5.03 -11.89
C ILE A 110 2.08 -6.38 -12.59
N TYR A 111 3.09 -7.24 -12.48
CA TYR A 111 3.05 -8.59 -13.08
C TYR A 111 1.86 -9.39 -12.54
N MET A 112 1.68 -9.44 -11.22
CA MET A 112 0.52 -10.09 -10.60
C MET A 112 -0.82 -9.50 -11.08
N GLY A 113 -0.87 -8.19 -11.31
CA GLY A 113 -2.06 -7.49 -11.80
C GLY A 113 -2.52 -7.94 -13.19
N ILE A 114 -1.60 -8.32 -14.07
CA ILE A 114 -1.91 -8.86 -15.41
C ILE A 114 -2.71 -10.17 -15.29
N PHE A 115 -2.43 -10.93 -14.24
CA PHE A 115 -3.10 -12.18 -13.90
C PHE A 115 -4.07 -12.00 -12.74
N ALA A 116 -4.61 -10.80 -12.49
CA ALA A 116 -5.62 -10.62 -11.46
C ALA A 116 -6.91 -11.40 -11.78
N ASN A 117 -7.63 -11.80 -10.73
CA ASN A 117 -9.00 -12.33 -10.86
C ASN A 117 -9.98 -11.21 -11.26
N GLY A 118 -11.27 -11.49 -11.45
CA GLY A 118 -12.26 -10.42 -11.71
C GLY A 118 -12.25 -9.85 -13.11
N GLY A 119 -11.82 -10.63 -14.10
CA GLY A 119 -11.89 -10.26 -15.51
C GLY A 119 -11.02 -9.05 -15.89
N LEU A 120 -11.28 -8.49 -17.07
CA LEU A 120 -10.46 -7.45 -17.67
C LEU A 120 -10.42 -6.15 -16.86
N LEU A 121 -11.55 -5.73 -16.28
CA LEU A 121 -11.64 -4.49 -15.50
C LEU A 121 -10.75 -4.50 -14.26
N SER A 122 -10.69 -5.64 -13.56
CA SER A 122 -9.83 -5.78 -12.39
C SER A 122 -8.35 -5.76 -12.76
N LYS A 123 -7.98 -6.47 -13.83
CA LYS A 123 -6.61 -6.47 -14.37
C LYS A 123 -6.16 -5.05 -14.74
N ILE A 124 -6.98 -4.30 -15.46
CA ILE A 124 -6.71 -2.91 -15.81
C ILE A 124 -6.48 -2.07 -14.54
N SER A 125 -7.36 -2.19 -13.54
CA SER A 125 -7.22 -1.44 -12.29
C SER A 125 -5.89 -1.71 -11.58
N PHE A 126 -5.53 -2.99 -11.37
CA PHE A 126 -4.30 -3.34 -10.67
C PHE A 126 -3.04 -2.95 -11.43
N VAL A 127 -3.05 -3.06 -12.77
CA VAL A 127 -1.93 -2.64 -13.60
C VAL A 127 -1.76 -1.12 -13.56
N ILE A 128 -2.85 -0.34 -13.69
CA ILE A 128 -2.82 1.13 -13.56
C ILE A 128 -2.30 1.53 -12.18
N LEU A 129 -2.84 0.92 -11.13
CA LEU A 129 -2.41 1.10 -9.75
C LEU A 129 -0.90 0.89 -9.61
N GLY A 130 -0.38 -0.23 -10.09
CA GLY A 130 1.04 -0.56 -10.01
C GLY A 130 1.94 0.45 -10.75
N PHE A 131 1.57 0.83 -11.98
CA PHE A 131 2.32 1.81 -12.77
C PHE A 131 2.32 3.21 -12.12
N LEU A 132 1.15 3.68 -11.67
CA LEU A 132 1.05 4.96 -10.98
C LEU A 132 1.86 4.94 -9.68
N TRP A 133 1.75 3.88 -8.89
CA TRP A 133 2.50 3.74 -7.65
C TRP A 133 4.01 3.79 -7.88
N TRP A 134 4.51 3.08 -8.88
CA TRP A 134 5.92 3.12 -9.28
C TRP A 134 6.33 4.52 -9.75
N PHE A 135 5.57 5.13 -10.65
CA PHE A 135 5.86 6.45 -11.21
C PHE A 135 5.91 7.55 -10.15
N LEU A 136 4.90 7.60 -9.26
CA LEU A 136 4.83 8.58 -8.18
C LEU A 136 6.05 8.45 -7.25
N THR A 137 6.45 7.22 -6.95
CA THR A 137 7.62 6.93 -6.12
C THR A 137 8.92 7.34 -6.81
N LEU A 138 9.05 7.08 -8.12
CA LEU A 138 10.20 7.53 -8.90
C LEU A 138 10.29 9.05 -8.94
N LYS A 139 9.17 9.75 -9.17
CA LYS A 139 9.13 11.21 -9.14
C LYS A 139 9.52 11.77 -7.78
N ALA A 140 9.04 11.17 -6.69
CA ALA A 140 9.46 11.53 -5.35
C ALA A 140 10.99 11.38 -5.17
N TYR A 141 11.57 10.27 -5.63
CA TYR A 141 13.01 10.04 -5.58
C TYR A 141 13.81 11.07 -6.40
N GLN A 142 13.40 11.34 -7.64
CA GLN A 142 14.05 12.33 -8.52
C GLN A 142 14.07 13.72 -7.87
N LEU A 143 12.96 14.13 -7.25
CA LEU A 143 12.86 15.42 -6.56
C LEU A 143 13.76 15.49 -5.32
N ALA A 144 13.88 14.40 -4.56
CA ALA A 144 14.82 14.31 -3.44
C ALA A 144 16.27 14.47 -3.92
N ARG A 145 16.65 13.81 -5.03
CA ARG A 145 17.99 13.93 -5.64
C ARG A 145 18.29 15.36 -6.09
N LYS A 146 17.28 16.06 -6.64
CA LYS A 146 17.34 17.48 -7.01
C LYS A 146 17.25 18.45 -5.82
N LYS A 147 17.25 17.94 -4.57
CA LYS A 147 17.08 18.73 -3.33
C LYS A 147 15.78 19.55 -3.26
N ARG A 148 14.77 19.21 -4.07
CA ARG A 148 13.43 19.84 -4.08
C ARG A 148 12.53 19.19 -3.04
N PHE A 149 12.84 19.39 -1.76
CA PHE A 149 12.20 18.67 -0.66
C PHE A 149 10.71 19.00 -0.44
N LYS A 150 10.28 20.21 -0.81
CA LYS A 150 8.88 20.63 -0.72
C LYS A 150 8.00 19.82 -1.68
N GLU A 151 8.41 19.73 -2.94
CA GLU A 151 7.72 18.91 -3.95
C GLU A 151 7.85 17.42 -3.60
N HIS A 152 9.05 16.94 -3.25
CA HIS A 152 9.27 15.56 -2.82
C HIS A 152 8.25 15.11 -1.76
N LYS A 153 7.99 15.94 -0.74
CA LYS A 153 6.98 15.63 0.30
C LYS A 153 5.61 15.32 -0.30
N GLN A 154 5.14 16.11 -1.25
CA GLN A 154 3.81 15.93 -1.84
C GLN A 154 3.75 14.64 -2.67
N TRP A 155 4.81 14.33 -3.43
CA TRP A 155 4.90 13.10 -4.20
C TRP A 155 5.06 11.85 -3.31
N MET A 156 5.75 11.96 -2.17
CA MET A 156 5.81 10.89 -1.17
C MET A 156 4.44 10.59 -0.58
N TRP A 157 3.63 11.61 -0.29
CA TRP A 157 2.27 11.43 0.21
C TRP A 157 1.38 10.74 -0.82
N ARG A 158 1.46 11.12 -2.10
CA ARG A 158 0.77 10.42 -3.20
C ARG A 158 1.17 8.95 -3.28
N SER A 159 2.48 8.68 -3.29
CA SER A 159 3.00 7.31 -3.27
C SER A 159 2.48 6.52 -2.07
N PHE A 160 2.43 7.12 -0.88
CA PHE A 160 1.94 6.47 0.32
C PHE A 160 0.44 6.17 0.29
N ALA A 161 -0.36 7.06 -0.31
CA ALA A 161 -1.79 6.82 -0.51
C ALA A 161 -2.04 5.55 -1.34
N PHE A 162 -1.19 5.30 -2.35
CA PHE A 162 -1.22 4.07 -3.13
C PHE A 162 -0.68 2.84 -2.36
N THR A 163 0.31 3.01 -1.50
CA THR A 163 0.76 1.94 -0.58
C THR A 163 -0.38 1.48 0.35
N LEU A 164 -1.20 2.41 0.84
CA LEU A 164 -2.36 2.10 1.68
C LEU A 164 -3.49 1.37 0.93
N SER A 165 -3.43 1.26 -0.40
CA SER A 165 -4.49 0.63 -1.17
C SER A 165 -4.70 -0.84 -0.84
N ALA A 166 -3.64 -1.56 -0.44
CA ALA A 166 -3.75 -2.93 0.05
C ALA A 166 -4.62 -3.04 1.32
N VAL A 167 -4.58 -2.03 2.19
CA VAL A 167 -5.39 -1.95 3.41
C VAL A 167 -6.82 -1.54 3.05
N THR A 168 -6.98 -0.46 2.28
CA THR A 168 -8.29 0.06 1.86
C THR A 168 -9.10 -0.99 1.09
N LEU A 169 -8.47 -1.74 0.17
CA LEU A 169 -9.12 -2.82 -0.57
C LEU A 169 -9.68 -3.89 0.35
N ARG A 170 -8.92 -4.31 1.37
CA ARG A 170 -9.36 -5.32 2.34
C ARG A 170 -10.48 -4.81 3.25
N MET A 171 -10.41 -3.55 3.66
CA MET A 171 -11.50 -2.90 4.40
C MET A 171 -12.79 -2.93 3.58
N TRP A 172 -12.75 -2.52 2.31
CA TRP A 172 -13.92 -2.58 1.44
C TRP A 172 -14.42 -4.00 1.22
N LYS A 173 -13.54 -4.99 1.07
CA LYS A 173 -13.93 -6.39 0.97
C LYS A 173 -14.78 -6.81 2.18
N VAL A 174 -14.30 -6.54 3.40
CA VAL A 174 -15.03 -6.90 4.63
C VAL A 174 -16.37 -6.19 4.71
N ILE A 175 -16.38 -4.87 4.46
CA ILE A 175 -17.61 -4.05 4.53
C ILE A 175 -18.66 -4.54 3.53
N ILE A 176 -18.29 -4.72 2.26
CA ILE A 176 -19.22 -5.08 1.19
C ILE A 176 -19.77 -6.50 1.40
N VAL A 177 -18.90 -7.46 1.72
CA VAL A 177 -19.32 -8.85 1.96
C VAL A 177 -20.26 -8.93 3.15
N TYR A 178 -19.94 -8.25 4.25
CA TYR A 178 -20.75 -8.27 5.47
C TYR A 178 -22.12 -7.61 5.29
N LEU A 179 -22.21 -6.53 4.52
CA LEU A 179 -23.47 -5.78 4.36
C LEU A 179 -24.37 -6.35 3.26
N PHE A 180 -23.80 -6.79 2.13
CA PHE A 180 -24.56 -7.07 0.92
C PHE A 180 -24.49 -8.52 0.46
N HIS A 181 -23.55 -9.32 0.99
CA HIS A 181 -23.34 -10.72 0.62
C HIS A 181 -23.32 -11.02 -0.91
N PRO A 182 -22.69 -10.18 -1.75
CA PRO A 182 -22.68 -10.39 -3.19
C PRO A 182 -21.72 -11.53 -3.58
N ASN A 183 -21.78 -11.94 -4.85
CA ASN A 183 -20.86 -12.96 -5.36
C ASN A 183 -19.39 -12.50 -5.23
N PRO A 184 -18.45 -13.40 -4.88
CA PRO A 184 -17.05 -13.03 -4.66
C PRO A 184 -16.38 -12.32 -5.83
N MET A 185 -16.76 -12.67 -7.07
CA MET A 185 -16.18 -12.08 -8.27
C MET A 185 -16.63 -10.63 -8.49
N ASP A 186 -17.89 -10.33 -8.17
CA ASP A 186 -18.46 -8.98 -8.26
C ASP A 186 -17.79 -8.06 -7.23
N VAL A 187 -17.59 -8.56 -6.01
CA VAL A 187 -16.81 -7.86 -4.97
C VAL A 187 -15.41 -7.55 -5.49
N TYR A 188 -14.74 -8.54 -6.09
CA TYR A 188 -13.37 -8.37 -6.55
C TYR A 188 -13.22 -7.23 -7.57
N GLN A 189 -14.16 -7.13 -8.52
CA GLN A 189 -14.19 -6.05 -9.51
C GLN A 189 -14.38 -4.67 -8.86
N ILE A 190 -15.30 -4.56 -7.90
CA ILE A 190 -15.60 -3.31 -7.21
C ILE A 190 -14.40 -2.86 -6.35
N ILE A 191 -13.87 -3.77 -5.52
CA ILE A 191 -12.77 -3.45 -4.60
C ILE A 191 -11.45 -3.19 -5.33
N ALA A 192 -11.26 -3.72 -6.54
CA ALA A 192 -10.09 -3.43 -7.35
C ALA A 192 -9.94 -1.92 -7.62
N TRP A 193 -11.05 -1.18 -7.74
CA TRP A 193 -11.06 0.28 -7.94
C TRP A 193 -11.18 1.05 -6.62
N LEU A 194 -12.12 0.64 -5.75
CA LEU A 194 -12.31 1.27 -4.44
C LEU A 194 -11.09 1.13 -3.52
N GLY A 195 -10.22 0.17 -3.79
CA GLY A 195 -8.96 0.00 -3.07
C GLY A 195 -8.02 1.20 -3.18
N TRP A 196 -8.07 2.00 -4.25
CA TRP A 196 -7.08 3.06 -4.44
C TRP A 196 -7.66 4.41 -4.86
N ILE A 197 -8.79 4.46 -5.57
CA ILE A 197 -9.41 5.73 -5.97
C ILE A 197 -9.70 6.64 -4.77
N PRO A 198 -10.34 6.17 -3.67
CA PRO A 198 -10.60 7.02 -2.51
C PRO A 198 -9.32 7.57 -1.89
N ASN A 199 -8.24 6.77 -1.85
CA ASN A 199 -6.98 7.17 -1.26
C ASN A 199 -6.35 8.34 -2.03
N ILE A 200 -6.33 8.28 -3.38
CA ILE A 200 -5.78 9.35 -4.20
C ILE A 200 -6.66 10.61 -4.15
N LEU A 201 -7.99 10.46 -4.14
CA LEU A 201 -8.91 11.61 -4.01
C LEU A 201 -8.69 12.34 -2.69
N ILE A 202 -8.57 11.60 -1.58
CA ILE A 202 -8.30 12.17 -0.26
C ILE A 202 -6.95 12.89 -0.26
N ILE A 203 -5.88 12.28 -0.79
CA ILE A 203 -4.56 12.90 -0.71
C ILE A 203 -4.45 14.14 -1.60
N GLU A 204 -5.06 14.15 -2.79
CA GLU A 204 -5.09 15.35 -3.63
C GLU A 204 -5.91 16.47 -3.00
N TYR A 205 -7.03 16.14 -2.35
CA TYR A 205 -7.81 17.11 -1.59
C TYR A 205 -6.98 17.75 -0.46
N LEU A 206 -6.28 16.92 0.34
CA LEU A 206 -5.43 17.40 1.43
C LEU A 206 -4.27 18.28 0.94
N ILE A 207 -3.64 17.92 -0.19
CA ILE A 207 -2.57 18.71 -0.81
C ILE A 207 -3.10 20.04 -1.35
N THR A 208 -4.25 20.03 -2.05
CA THR A 208 -4.85 21.22 -2.65
C THR A 208 -5.30 22.22 -1.59
N LYS A 209 -5.83 21.73 -0.46
CA LYS A 209 -6.19 22.56 0.70
C LYS A 209 -4.99 22.94 1.59
N LYS A 210 -3.76 22.54 1.23
CA LYS A 210 -2.52 22.80 1.99
C LYS A 210 -2.60 22.32 3.45
N LEU A 211 -3.34 21.23 3.70
CA LEU A 211 -3.48 20.63 5.03
C LEU A 211 -2.28 19.74 5.40
N ILE A 212 -1.46 19.36 4.42
CA ILE A 212 -0.24 18.56 4.57
C ILE A 212 0.94 19.11 3.76
#